data_AF-A0A5T1M4G5-F1
#
_entry.id   AF-A0A5T1M4G5-F1
#
_cell.length_a   1.000
_cell.length_b   1.000
_cell.length_c   1.000
_cell.angle_alpha   90.00
_cell.angle_beta   90.00
_cell.angle_gamma   90.00
#
_symmetry.space_group_name_H-M   'P 1'
#
loop_
_entity.id
_entity.type
_entity.pdbx_description
1 polymer ?
#
loop_
_entity_poly.entity_id
_entity_poly.type
_entity_poly.pdbx_seq_one_letter_code
_entity_poly.pdbx_strand_id
1 'polypeptide(L)'
;MVYFLETKEAAQAFNVSTGALRLAASRNSNKYEWLKVDNEKGGRGGKKLLFKISKDKLLTAFNQELITKNTLIYDEKMQKVKLSEIITTDNLKTINNSLKTSNLNLTESKINDDLAVLNLKFENLSDELKEDAKSKVKLLKQVEKYIEGGLTLKRALFLCNVEWRNYSNWRLDYKKYGILGLVDTRGLHRKDKTKLSAWMQEYALREYRTFAAGGFNFTELWWQIHKEAA
;
A
#
# COMPACT_ATOMS: atom_id res chain seq x y z
N MET A 1 8.53 -24.24 20.44
CA MET A 1 9.33 -24.92 19.42
C MET A 1 10.44 -23.98 18.99
N VAL A 2 11.67 -24.43 19.16
CA VAL A 2 12.88 -23.67 18.92
C VAL A 2 13.49 -24.12 17.61
N TYR A 3 13.92 -23.15 16.78
CA TYR A 3 14.56 -23.44 15.51
C TYR A 3 15.99 -22.93 15.50
N PHE A 4 16.80 -23.48 14.59
CA PHE A 4 18.18 -23.07 14.41
C PHE A 4 18.49 -22.75 12.95
N LEU A 5 19.27 -21.68 12.75
CA LEU A 5 19.73 -21.20 11.45
C LEU A 5 21.26 -21.19 11.38
N GLU A 6 21.80 -21.33 10.18
CA GLU A 6 23.23 -21.14 9.97
C GLU A 6 23.63 -19.66 10.16
N THR A 7 24.91 -19.41 10.45
CA THR A 7 25.43 -18.09 10.83
C THR A 7 25.09 -16.98 9.82
N LYS A 8 25.05 -17.29 8.52
CA LYS A 8 24.75 -16.31 7.47
C LYS A 8 23.27 -15.90 7.49
N GLU A 9 22.38 -16.86 7.60
CA GLU A 9 20.93 -16.66 7.59
C GLU A 9 20.47 -16.04 8.92
N ALA A 10 21.04 -16.48 10.04
CA ALA A 10 20.81 -15.89 11.35
C ALA A 10 21.26 -14.42 11.41
N ALA A 11 22.40 -14.08 10.79
CA ALA A 11 22.88 -12.69 10.71
C ALA A 11 21.86 -11.79 10.00
N GLN A 12 21.29 -12.27 8.90
CA GLN A 12 20.21 -11.56 8.19
C GLN A 12 18.97 -11.42 9.08
N ALA A 13 18.51 -12.52 9.70
CA ALA A 13 17.33 -12.51 10.56
C ALA A 13 17.44 -11.58 11.78
N PHE A 14 18.63 -11.46 12.36
CA PHE A 14 18.90 -10.56 13.49
C PHE A 14 19.29 -9.15 13.07
N ASN A 15 19.45 -8.89 11.77
CA ASN A 15 19.97 -7.63 11.23
C ASN A 15 21.35 -7.25 11.82
N VAL A 16 22.29 -8.18 11.82
CA VAL A 16 23.66 -8.00 12.34
C VAL A 16 24.68 -8.60 11.37
N SER A 17 25.95 -8.21 11.48
CA SER A 17 27.01 -8.85 10.70
C SER A 17 27.29 -10.29 11.18
N THR A 18 27.70 -11.16 10.27
CA THR A 18 28.16 -12.53 10.61
C THR A 18 29.34 -12.51 11.58
N GLY A 19 30.21 -11.49 11.49
CA GLY A 19 31.32 -11.27 12.41
C GLY A 19 30.85 -11.02 13.84
N ALA A 20 29.77 -10.26 14.04
CA ALA A 20 29.20 -10.02 15.36
C ALA A 20 28.66 -11.30 16.00
N LEU A 21 28.02 -12.17 15.22
CA LEU A 21 27.56 -13.47 15.70
C LEU A 21 28.73 -14.41 16.06
N ARG A 22 29.78 -14.42 15.23
CA ARG A 22 31.01 -15.19 15.55
C ARG A 22 31.70 -14.67 16.80
N LEU A 23 31.78 -13.36 16.98
CA LEU A 23 32.34 -12.72 18.17
C LEU A 23 31.49 -13.00 19.42
N ALA A 24 30.17 -12.99 19.28
CA ALA A 24 29.26 -13.37 20.37
C ALA A 24 29.50 -14.83 20.81
N ALA A 25 29.66 -15.75 19.85
CA ALA A 25 29.99 -17.13 20.14
C ALA A 25 31.38 -17.29 20.76
N SER A 26 32.41 -16.60 20.25
CA SER A 26 33.78 -16.68 20.79
C SER A 26 33.89 -16.12 22.20
N ARG A 27 33.08 -15.09 22.52
CA ARG A 27 33.02 -14.47 23.85
C ARG A 27 32.04 -15.19 24.80
N ASN A 28 31.42 -16.28 24.36
CA ASN A 28 30.38 -17.00 25.08
C ASN A 28 29.27 -16.07 25.62
N SER A 29 28.80 -15.14 24.79
CA SER A 29 27.76 -14.18 25.16
C SER A 29 26.37 -14.81 25.12
N ASN A 30 25.56 -14.52 26.14
CA ASN A 30 24.16 -14.98 26.21
C ASN A 30 23.21 -14.18 25.28
N LYS A 31 23.70 -13.20 24.53
CA LYS A 31 22.85 -12.33 23.68
C LYS A 31 22.19 -13.08 22.53
N TYR A 32 22.91 -14.03 21.93
CA TYR A 32 22.40 -14.89 20.86
C TYR A 32 22.70 -16.32 21.25
N GLU A 33 21.70 -17.11 21.62
CA GLU A 33 21.91 -18.52 21.93
C GLU A 33 22.37 -19.27 20.67
N TRP A 34 23.38 -20.12 20.83
CA TRP A 34 24.02 -20.82 19.73
C TRP A 34 24.42 -22.24 20.13
N LEU A 35 24.52 -23.11 19.13
CA LEU A 35 24.99 -24.47 19.25
C LEU A 35 26.17 -24.70 18.31
N LYS A 36 27.14 -25.45 18.80
CA LYS A 36 28.31 -25.87 18.02
C LYS A 36 28.02 -27.24 17.43
N VAL A 37 28.11 -27.34 16.12
CA VAL A 37 28.01 -28.64 15.43
C VAL A 37 29.38 -29.01 14.93
N ASP A 38 29.89 -30.13 15.44
CA ASP A 38 31.14 -30.70 14.99
C ASP A 38 30.94 -31.32 13.61
N ASN A 39 31.94 -31.13 12.75
CA ASN A 39 31.91 -31.66 11.41
C ASN A 39 32.31 -33.13 11.49
N GLU A 40 31.40 -34.06 11.21
CA GLU A 40 31.66 -35.52 11.28
C GLU A 40 32.92 -35.95 10.50
N LYS A 41 33.27 -35.22 9.43
CA LYS A 41 34.39 -35.55 8.53
C LYS A 41 35.67 -34.72 8.74
N GLY A 42 35.80 -33.98 9.84
CA GLY A 42 37.08 -33.33 10.22
C GLY A 42 37.71 -32.38 9.18
N GLY A 43 36.93 -31.85 8.23
CA GLY A 43 37.44 -31.06 7.12
C GLY A 43 37.90 -29.64 7.49
N ARG A 44 38.80 -29.07 6.65
CA ARG A 44 39.27 -27.67 6.70
C ARG A 44 38.12 -26.70 6.45
N GLY A 45 37.35 -26.37 7.48
CA GLY A 45 36.22 -25.44 7.38
C GLY A 45 35.78 -24.77 8.69
N GLY A 46 36.45 -25.10 9.81
CA GLY A 46 35.99 -24.67 11.13
C GLY A 46 34.70 -25.39 11.56
N LYS A 47 34.38 -25.29 12.85
CA LYS A 47 33.14 -25.88 13.41
C LYS A 47 31.94 -25.04 12.97
N LYS A 48 30.83 -25.69 12.61
CA LYS A 48 29.60 -24.98 12.20
C LYS A 48 28.90 -24.40 13.43
N LEU A 49 28.42 -23.16 13.31
CA LEU A 49 27.65 -22.47 14.35
C LEU A 49 26.20 -22.32 13.90
N LEU A 50 25.31 -22.87 14.71
CA LEU A 50 23.86 -22.75 14.55
C LEU A 50 23.32 -21.78 15.61
N PHE A 51 22.48 -20.85 15.21
CA PHE A 51 21.91 -19.84 16.10
C PHE A 51 20.43 -20.09 16.32
N LYS A 52 20.03 -20.04 17.59
CA LYS A 52 18.66 -20.24 18.03
C LYS A 52 17.78 -19.08 17.57
N ILE A 53 16.63 -19.37 16.99
CA ILE A 53 15.64 -18.39 16.55
C ILE A 53 14.22 -18.84 16.91
N SER A 54 13.37 -17.89 17.25
CA SER A 54 11.96 -18.14 17.51
C SER A 54 11.16 -18.27 16.21
N LYS A 55 10.02 -18.94 16.28
CA LYS A 55 9.08 -19.09 15.16
C LYS A 55 8.68 -17.72 14.57
N ASP A 56 8.42 -16.73 15.42
CA ASP A 56 7.97 -15.41 15.01
C ASP A 56 9.05 -14.62 14.27
N LYS A 57 10.30 -14.69 14.74
CA LYS A 57 11.45 -14.07 14.06
C LYS A 57 11.72 -14.72 12.71
N LEU A 58 11.57 -16.05 12.61
CA LEU A 58 11.65 -16.77 11.34
C LEU A 58 10.57 -16.31 10.35
N LEU A 59 9.33 -16.18 10.81
CA LEU A 59 8.22 -15.69 9.99
C LEU A 59 8.48 -14.25 9.52
N THR A 60 8.95 -13.39 10.42
CA THR A 60 9.29 -11.99 10.12
C THR A 60 10.41 -11.91 9.08
N ALA A 61 11.49 -12.66 9.27
CA ALA A 61 12.63 -12.68 8.35
C ALA A 61 12.24 -13.24 6.97
N PHE A 62 11.33 -14.22 6.91
CA PHE A 62 10.78 -14.72 5.65
C PHE A 62 9.89 -13.67 4.96
N ASN A 63 9.00 -13.00 5.70
CA ASN A 63 8.14 -11.94 5.17
C ASN A 63 8.92 -10.73 4.65
N GLN A 64 10.07 -10.46 5.25
CA GLN A 64 11.02 -9.43 4.84
C GLN A 64 11.93 -9.86 3.67
N GLU A 65 11.78 -11.08 3.16
CA GLU A 65 12.64 -11.67 2.11
C GLU A 65 14.12 -11.78 2.49
N LEU A 66 14.44 -11.73 3.79
CA LEU A 66 15.80 -11.93 4.31
C LEU A 66 16.22 -13.40 4.21
N ILE A 67 15.23 -14.29 4.29
CA ILE A 67 15.37 -15.75 4.26
C ILE A 67 14.50 -16.29 3.13
N THR A 68 14.96 -17.33 2.44
CA THR A 68 14.24 -17.94 1.31
C THR A 68 13.63 -19.28 1.69
N LYS A 69 12.74 -19.81 0.85
CA LYS A 69 12.15 -21.16 1.05
C LYS A 69 13.20 -22.28 1.13
N ASN A 70 14.38 -22.06 0.57
CA ASN A 70 15.46 -23.06 0.49
C ASN A 70 16.45 -22.97 1.67
N THR A 71 16.26 -22.02 2.58
CA THR A 71 17.09 -21.85 3.76
C THR A 71 17.08 -23.10 4.62
N LEU A 72 18.27 -23.47 5.13
CA LEU A 72 18.45 -24.65 5.97
C LEU A 72 18.01 -24.35 7.40
N ILE A 73 16.92 -24.99 7.83
CA ILE A 73 16.38 -24.81 9.18
C ILE A 73 16.45 -26.13 9.90
N TYR A 74 16.90 -26.08 11.15
CA TYR A 74 17.00 -27.24 12.02
C TYR A 74 16.05 -27.10 13.19
N ASP A 75 15.40 -28.20 13.57
CA ASP A 75 14.59 -28.28 14.78
C ASP A 75 15.46 -28.57 16.02
N GLU A 76 14.84 -28.60 17.20
CA GLU A 76 15.48 -28.97 18.47
C GLU A 76 16.24 -30.30 18.41
N LYS A 77 15.74 -31.25 17.60
CA LYS A 77 16.36 -32.58 17.37
C LYS A 77 17.45 -32.59 16.30
N MET A 78 17.89 -31.42 15.80
CA MET A 78 18.87 -31.27 14.71
C MET A 78 18.45 -31.90 13.38
N GLN A 79 17.15 -32.15 13.19
CA GLN A 79 16.60 -32.61 11.93
C GLN A 79 16.31 -31.42 11.03
N LYS A 80 16.58 -31.56 9.73
CA LYS A 80 16.30 -30.54 8.74
C LYS A 80 14.79 -30.45 8.52
N VAL A 81 14.23 -29.27 8.73
CA VAL A 81 12.79 -28.99 8.55
C VAL A 81 12.60 -28.00 7.41
N LYS A 82 11.56 -28.19 6.59
CA LYS A 82 11.23 -27.22 5.55
C LYS A 82 10.48 -26.04 6.14
N LEU A 83 10.79 -24.83 5.67
CA LEU A 83 10.09 -23.62 6.11
C LEU A 83 8.56 -23.70 5.91
N SER A 84 8.09 -24.40 4.86
CA SER A 84 6.67 -24.64 4.60
C SER A 84 5.97 -25.50 5.65
N GLU A 85 6.69 -26.39 6.33
CA GLU A 85 6.15 -27.23 7.41
C GLU A 85 6.04 -26.44 8.72
N ILE A 86 6.87 -25.41 8.89
CA ILE A 86 6.88 -24.52 10.07
C ILE A 86 5.81 -23.43 9.95
N ILE A 87 5.70 -22.85 8.75
CA ILE A 87 4.71 -21.84 8.39
C ILE A 87 3.46 -22.57 7.87
N THR A 88 2.78 -23.32 8.74
CA THR A 88 1.44 -23.81 8.41
C THR A 88 0.52 -22.61 8.14
N THR A 89 -0.37 -22.76 7.17
CA THR A 89 -1.27 -21.74 6.61
C THR A 89 -2.11 -20.98 7.66
N ASP A 90 -2.25 -21.56 8.86
CA ASP A 90 -2.99 -20.97 9.98
C ASP A 90 -2.32 -19.73 10.58
N ASN A 91 -0.99 -19.59 10.47
CA ASN A 91 -0.27 -18.42 10.98
C ASN A 91 -0.30 -17.22 10.03
N LEU A 92 -0.57 -17.45 8.73
CA LEU A 92 -0.86 -16.37 7.78
C LEU A 92 -2.31 -15.86 7.92
N LYS A 93 -3.20 -16.66 8.53
CA LYS A 93 -4.62 -16.34 8.75
C LYS A 93 -4.90 -15.69 10.10
N THR A 94 -4.13 -15.98 11.16
CA THR A 94 -4.44 -15.51 12.53
C THR A 94 -4.18 -14.03 12.78
N ILE A 95 -3.25 -13.39 12.04
CA ILE A 95 -3.11 -11.91 12.07
C ILE A 95 -4.20 -11.22 11.21
N ASN A 96 -4.74 -11.95 10.22
CA ASN A 96 -5.72 -11.41 9.29
C ASN A 96 -7.17 -11.48 9.80
N ASN A 97 -7.52 -12.45 10.65
CA ASN A 97 -8.91 -12.65 11.09
C ASN A 97 -9.29 -12.10 12.48
N SER A 98 -8.35 -11.61 13.30
CA SER A 98 -8.68 -11.15 14.68
C SER A 98 -9.09 -9.68 14.80
N LEU A 99 -8.88 -8.85 13.76
CA LEU A 99 -9.40 -7.48 13.76
C LEU A 99 -10.76 -7.44 13.07
N LYS A 100 -11.78 -7.68 13.88
CA LYS A 100 -13.20 -7.48 13.59
C LYS A 100 -13.41 -6.29 12.67
N THR A 101 -14.14 -6.55 11.60
CA THR A 101 -14.68 -5.67 10.58
C THR A 101 -15.76 -4.71 11.09
N SER A 102 -15.61 -4.15 12.29
CA SER A 102 -16.58 -3.21 12.84
C SER A 102 -15.87 -1.92 13.29
N ASN A 103 -16.17 -0.85 12.56
CA ASN A 103 -15.88 0.56 12.87
C ASN A 103 -14.59 1.12 12.29
N LEU A 104 -14.42 1.03 10.97
CA LEU A 104 -13.61 1.99 10.23
C LEU A 104 -14.40 3.29 10.10
N ASN A 105 -14.19 4.24 11.00
CA ASN A 105 -14.67 5.61 10.81
C ASN A 105 -14.02 6.18 9.53
N LEU A 106 -14.84 6.36 8.50
CA LEU A 106 -14.47 6.92 7.19
C LEU A 106 -14.56 8.45 7.15
N THR A 107 -14.68 9.10 8.31
CA THR A 107 -15.09 10.50 8.46
C THR A 107 -13.95 11.46 8.81
N GLU A 108 -12.72 11.20 8.36
CA GLU A 108 -11.64 12.18 8.51
C GLU A 108 -11.37 12.89 7.18
N SER A 109 -12.18 13.93 6.91
CA SER A 109 -11.81 14.97 5.97
C SER A 109 -10.91 15.98 6.70
N LYS A 110 -9.60 15.91 6.46
CA LYS A 110 -8.72 17.07 6.69
C LYS A 110 -9.00 18.05 5.56
N ILE A 111 -9.86 19.04 5.83
CA ILE A 111 -10.17 20.09 4.88
C ILE A 111 -8.88 20.90 4.69
N ASN A 112 -8.30 20.81 3.50
CA ASN A 112 -7.22 21.68 3.02
C ASN A 112 -7.78 22.48 1.84
N ASP A 113 -7.50 23.78 1.82
CA ASP A 113 -8.17 24.80 1.01
C ASP A 113 -8.00 24.62 -0.52
N ASP A 114 -7.06 23.78 -1.00
CA ASP A 114 -6.82 23.60 -2.44
C ASP A 114 -7.96 22.86 -3.17
N LEU A 115 -8.76 22.04 -2.48
CA LEU A 115 -9.98 21.42 -3.01
C LEU A 115 -11.24 22.28 -2.82
N ALA A 116 -11.16 23.36 -2.03
CA ALA A 116 -12.26 24.31 -1.88
C ALA A 116 -12.64 24.95 -3.24
N VAL A 117 -11.68 25.01 -4.19
CA VAL A 117 -11.88 25.46 -5.57
C VAL A 117 -12.95 24.66 -6.32
N LEU A 118 -13.23 23.41 -5.91
CA LEU A 118 -14.25 22.56 -6.53
C LEU A 118 -15.58 22.53 -5.78
N ASN A 119 -15.66 23.04 -4.53
CA ASN A 119 -16.87 22.96 -3.68
C ASN A 119 -17.53 21.57 -3.68
N LEU A 120 -16.75 20.51 -3.90
CA LEU A 120 -17.25 19.14 -4.00
C LEU A 120 -17.48 18.59 -2.60
N LYS A 121 -18.74 18.33 -2.27
CA LYS A 121 -19.09 17.47 -1.13
C LYS A 121 -19.09 16.03 -1.62
N PHE A 122 -18.39 15.15 -0.91
CA PHE A 122 -18.35 13.72 -1.24
C PHE A 122 -19.77 13.11 -1.32
N GLU A 123 -20.69 13.61 -0.50
CA GLU A 123 -22.11 13.22 -0.47
C GLU A 123 -22.84 13.47 -1.79
N ASN A 124 -22.43 14.47 -2.57
CA ASN A 124 -23.10 14.87 -3.82
C ASN A 124 -22.56 14.14 -5.06
N LEU A 125 -21.57 13.27 -4.91
CA LEU A 125 -21.01 12.48 -6.01
C LEU A 125 -21.94 11.31 -6.38
N SER A 126 -21.79 10.79 -7.61
CA SER A 126 -22.44 9.54 -8.01
C SER A 126 -21.99 8.39 -7.13
N ASP A 127 -22.85 7.38 -6.98
CA ASP A 127 -22.56 6.22 -6.13
C ASP A 127 -21.35 5.43 -6.64
N GLU A 128 -21.18 5.33 -7.97
CA GLU A 128 -19.99 4.73 -8.60
C GLU A 128 -18.68 5.38 -8.14
N LEU A 129 -18.61 6.72 -8.16
CA LEU A 129 -17.42 7.46 -7.73
C LEU A 129 -17.16 7.31 -6.24
N LYS A 130 -18.22 7.22 -5.44
CA LYS A 130 -18.11 6.99 -3.99
C LYS A 130 -17.58 5.59 -3.70
N GLU A 131 -18.06 4.57 -4.41
CA GLU A 131 -17.59 3.20 -4.24
C GLU A 131 -16.14 3.04 -4.66
N ASP A 132 -15.74 3.63 -5.79
CA ASP A 132 -14.34 3.61 -6.23
C ASP A 132 -13.41 4.26 -5.19
N ALA A 133 -13.75 5.45 -4.68
CA ALA A 133 -12.98 6.11 -3.63
C ALA A 133 -12.89 5.26 -2.34
N LYS A 134 -14.01 4.66 -1.90
CA LYS A 134 -14.03 3.76 -0.74
C LYS A 134 -13.16 2.52 -0.97
N SER A 135 -13.17 1.95 -2.17
CA SER A 135 -12.33 0.80 -2.54
C SER A 135 -10.84 1.13 -2.43
N LYS A 136 -10.42 2.31 -2.90
CA LYS A 136 -9.05 2.82 -2.78
C LYS A 136 -8.65 3.00 -1.32
N VAL A 137 -9.52 3.57 -0.47
CA VAL A 137 -9.26 3.67 0.98
C VAL A 137 -9.06 2.30 1.61
N LYS A 138 -9.89 1.32 1.26
CA LYS A 138 -9.77 -0.05 1.77
C LYS A 138 -8.41 -0.67 1.39
N LEU A 139 -7.99 -0.49 0.14
CA LEU A 139 -6.67 -0.95 -0.34
C LEU A 139 -5.51 -0.27 0.41
N LEU A 140 -5.57 1.06 0.59
CA LEU A 140 -4.54 1.79 1.35
C LEU A 140 -4.37 1.22 2.76
N LYS A 141 -5.48 1.06 3.50
CA LYS A 141 -5.46 0.52 4.86
C LYS A 141 -4.98 -0.93 4.91
N GLN A 142 -5.32 -1.74 3.90
CA GLN A 142 -4.86 -3.13 3.82
C GLN A 142 -3.34 -3.21 3.60
N VAL A 143 -2.80 -2.37 2.71
CA VAL A 143 -1.35 -2.29 2.47
C VAL A 143 -0.62 -1.82 3.72
N GLU A 144 -1.13 -0.80 4.42
CA GLU A 144 -0.56 -0.32 5.68
C GLU A 144 -0.53 -1.43 6.75
N LYS A 145 -1.62 -2.18 6.89
CA LYS A 145 -1.70 -3.33 7.79
C LYS A 145 -0.66 -4.42 7.45
N TYR A 146 -0.41 -4.68 6.17
CA TYR A 146 0.63 -5.63 5.77
C TYR A 146 2.04 -5.15 6.12
N ILE A 147 2.30 -3.85 5.97
CA ILE A 147 3.58 -3.24 6.34
C ILE A 147 3.78 -3.30 7.86
N GLU A 148 2.74 -3.01 8.65
CA GLU A 148 2.74 -3.17 10.11
C GLU A 148 2.98 -4.63 10.53
N GLY A 149 2.43 -5.59 9.76
CA GLY A 149 2.69 -7.01 9.89
C GLY A 149 4.10 -7.46 9.48
N GLY A 150 4.98 -6.53 9.10
CA GLY A 150 6.38 -6.78 8.79
C GLY A 150 6.66 -7.16 7.33
N LEU A 151 5.69 -7.05 6.42
CA LEU A 151 5.95 -7.25 4.99
C LEU A 151 6.66 -6.03 4.40
N THR A 152 7.52 -6.28 3.42
CA THR A 152 8.06 -5.18 2.60
C THR A 152 6.96 -4.53 1.78
N LEU A 153 7.06 -3.21 1.54
CA LEU A 153 6.10 -2.46 0.72
C LEU A 153 5.89 -3.12 -0.65
N LYS A 154 6.97 -3.55 -1.31
CA LYS A 154 6.93 -4.22 -2.61
C LYS A 154 6.08 -5.49 -2.57
N ARG A 155 6.22 -6.29 -1.50
CA ARG A 155 5.46 -7.53 -1.32
C ARG A 155 3.99 -7.27 -0.99
N ALA A 156 3.71 -6.28 -0.13
CA ALA A 156 2.36 -5.87 0.20
C ALA A 156 1.59 -5.40 -1.06
N LEU A 157 2.23 -4.57 -1.89
CA LEU A 157 1.66 -4.10 -3.16
C LEU A 157 1.40 -5.24 -4.15
N PHE A 158 2.32 -6.20 -4.24
CA PHE A 158 2.15 -7.40 -5.06
C PHE A 158 0.93 -8.23 -4.61
N LEU A 159 0.73 -8.41 -3.31
CA LEU A 159 -0.42 -9.14 -2.77
C LEU A 159 -1.75 -8.42 -3.00
N CYS A 160 -1.76 -7.09 -2.94
CA CYS A 160 -2.93 -6.28 -3.25
C CYS A 160 -3.15 -6.05 -4.75
N ASN A 161 -2.26 -6.56 -5.61
CA ASN A 161 -2.28 -6.35 -7.06
C ASN A 161 -2.37 -4.86 -7.44
N VAL A 162 -1.60 -4.00 -6.76
CA VAL A 162 -1.59 -2.55 -6.97
C VAL A 162 -0.22 -2.10 -7.42
N GLU A 163 -0.18 -1.26 -8.46
CA GLU A 163 1.07 -0.65 -8.92
C GLU A 163 1.57 0.41 -7.92
N TRP A 164 2.90 0.45 -7.72
CA TRP A 164 3.55 1.40 -6.82
C TRP A 164 3.21 2.87 -7.11
N ARG A 165 3.16 3.26 -8.39
CA ARG A 165 2.83 4.65 -8.78
C ARG A 165 1.44 5.05 -8.32
N ASN A 166 0.45 4.20 -8.58
CA ASN A 166 -0.94 4.43 -8.18
C ASN A 166 -1.07 4.51 -6.67
N TYR A 167 -0.48 3.56 -5.94
CA TYR A 167 -0.48 3.57 -4.47
C TYR A 167 0.17 4.84 -3.90
N SER A 168 1.33 5.24 -4.44
CA SER A 168 2.06 6.42 -3.96
C SER A 168 1.24 7.68 -4.16
N ASN A 169 0.62 7.85 -5.33
CA ASN A 169 -0.24 9.00 -5.63
C ASN A 169 -1.46 9.01 -4.70
N TRP A 170 -2.20 7.90 -4.62
CA TRP A 170 -3.38 7.79 -3.74
C TRP A 170 -3.03 8.08 -2.28
N ARG A 171 -1.91 7.57 -1.78
CA ARG A 171 -1.47 7.82 -0.41
C ARG A 171 -1.14 9.29 -0.15
N LEU A 172 -0.48 9.95 -1.10
CA LEU A 172 -0.18 11.38 -1.01
C LEU A 172 -1.46 12.21 -1.04
N ASP A 173 -2.36 11.92 -1.97
CA ASP A 173 -3.62 12.65 -2.14
C ASP A 173 -4.53 12.44 -0.94
N TYR A 174 -4.66 11.20 -0.45
CA TYR A 174 -5.45 10.89 0.74
C TYR A 174 -4.91 11.60 1.99
N LYS A 175 -3.58 11.69 2.15
CA LYS A 175 -2.97 12.42 3.28
C LYS A 175 -3.25 13.93 3.23
N LYS A 176 -3.31 14.51 2.03
CA LYS A 176 -3.53 15.94 1.81
C LYS A 176 -5.00 16.34 1.88
N TYR A 177 -5.87 15.51 1.33
CA TYR A 177 -7.25 15.86 0.96
C TYR A 177 -8.31 14.90 1.54
N GLY A 178 -7.90 13.88 2.27
CA GLY A 178 -8.78 12.81 2.73
C GLY A 178 -9.41 12.04 1.56
N ILE A 179 -10.65 11.57 1.75
CA ILE A 179 -11.33 10.72 0.77
C ILE A 179 -11.61 11.43 -0.58
N LEU A 180 -11.75 12.75 -0.58
CA LEU A 180 -11.97 13.54 -1.79
C LEU A 180 -10.77 13.49 -2.74
N GLY A 181 -9.54 13.39 -2.22
CA GLY A 181 -8.34 13.26 -3.05
C GLY A 181 -8.25 11.94 -3.82
N LEU A 182 -9.08 10.95 -3.46
CA LEU A 182 -9.12 9.65 -4.13
C LEU A 182 -10.16 9.58 -5.26
N VAL A 183 -11.07 10.55 -5.30
CA VAL A 183 -12.10 10.67 -6.32
C VAL A 183 -11.44 11.13 -7.62
N ASP A 184 -11.76 10.48 -8.74
CA ASP A 184 -11.32 10.99 -10.03
C ASP A 184 -12.10 12.25 -10.37
N THR A 185 -11.44 13.41 -10.29
CA THR A 185 -12.04 14.71 -10.60
C THR A 185 -12.01 15.03 -12.10
N ARG A 186 -11.44 14.16 -12.94
CA ARG A 186 -11.39 14.40 -14.39
C ARG A 186 -12.81 14.30 -14.96
N GLY A 187 -13.21 15.31 -15.73
CA GLY A 187 -14.57 15.40 -16.29
C GLY A 187 -15.62 15.94 -15.31
N LEU A 188 -15.30 16.11 -14.02
CA LEU A 188 -16.16 16.86 -13.10
C LEU A 188 -16.05 18.35 -13.41
N HIS A 189 -17.12 18.91 -13.95
CA HIS A 189 -17.19 20.33 -14.27
C HIS A 189 -17.24 21.16 -12.98
N ARG A 190 -16.44 22.23 -12.92
CA ARG A 190 -16.56 23.22 -11.85
C ARG A 190 -17.96 23.83 -11.94
N LYS A 191 -18.65 23.93 -10.80
CA LYS A 191 -19.91 24.66 -10.70
C LYS A 191 -19.71 26.04 -11.36
N ASP A 192 -20.63 26.41 -12.25
CA ASP A 192 -20.67 27.71 -12.93
C ASP A 192 -19.65 27.97 -14.06
N LYS A 193 -18.86 26.98 -14.49
CA LYS A 193 -17.97 27.12 -15.68
C LYS A 193 -18.50 26.56 -17.00
N THR A 194 -19.51 25.69 -16.95
CA THR A 194 -20.12 25.08 -18.16
C THR A 194 -21.40 25.76 -18.62
N LYS A 195 -21.91 26.71 -17.85
CA LYS A 195 -23.02 27.55 -18.27
C LYS A 195 -22.43 28.78 -18.96
N LEU A 196 -22.90 29.09 -20.16
CA LEU A 196 -22.72 30.40 -20.78
C LEU A 196 -22.98 31.48 -19.72
N SER A 197 -22.24 32.57 -19.72
CA SER A 197 -22.52 33.68 -18.80
C SER A 197 -23.98 34.14 -18.97
N ALA A 198 -24.56 34.78 -17.93
CA ALA A 198 -25.97 35.17 -17.97
C ALA A 198 -26.32 36.01 -19.21
N TRP A 199 -25.43 36.95 -19.58
CA TRP A 199 -25.61 37.77 -20.78
C TRP A 199 -25.57 36.95 -22.07
N MET A 200 -24.69 35.96 -22.17
CA MET A 200 -24.61 35.09 -23.36
C MET A 200 -25.85 34.17 -23.47
N GLN A 201 -26.42 33.73 -22.35
CA GLN A 201 -27.68 32.98 -22.34
C GLN A 201 -28.85 33.86 -22.81
N GLU A 202 -28.94 35.09 -22.30
CA GLU A 202 -29.96 36.05 -22.69
C GLU A 202 -29.85 36.44 -24.17
N TYR A 203 -28.62 36.63 -24.66
CA TYR A 203 -28.34 36.90 -26.06
C TYR A 203 -28.76 35.73 -26.96
N ALA A 204 -28.33 34.50 -26.64
CA ALA A 204 -28.71 33.32 -27.41
C ALA A 204 -30.24 33.10 -27.43
N LEU A 205 -30.93 33.35 -26.30
CA LEU A 205 -32.40 33.30 -26.23
C LEU A 205 -33.06 34.41 -27.07
N ARG A 206 -32.49 35.62 -27.09
CA ARG A 206 -32.97 36.73 -27.91
C ARG A 206 -32.86 36.40 -29.39
N GLU A 207 -31.68 35.98 -29.84
CA GLU A 207 -31.46 35.63 -31.24
C GLU A 207 -32.29 34.41 -31.65
N TYR A 208 -32.43 33.41 -30.78
CA TYR A 208 -33.32 32.28 -31.07
C TYR A 208 -34.78 32.73 -31.26
N ARG A 209 -35.26 33.70 -30.47
CA ARG A 209 -36.63 34.24 -30.60
C ARG A 209 -36.79 35.12 -31.84
N THR A 210 -35.80 35.90 -32.24
CA THR A 210 -35.85 36.75 -33.44
C THR A 210 -35.80 35.90 -34.72
N PHE A 211 -34.98 34.85 -34.73
CA PHE A 211 -34.84 33.92 -35.86
C PHE A 211 -35.83 32.75 -35.82
N ALA A 212 -36.80 32.72 -34.89
CA ALA A 212 -37.79 31.63 -34.77
C ALA A 212 -38.68 31.45 -36.02
N ALA A 213 -38.55 32.28 -37.05
CA ALA A 213 -39.21 32.15 -38.36
C ALA A 213 -38.26 31.81 -39.54
N GLY A 214 -36.94 31.68 -39.33
CA GLY A 214 -35.98 31.38 -40.41
C GLY A 214 -34.63 30.88 -39.89
N GLY A 215 -34.08 29.86 -40.56
CA GLY A 215 -32.93 29.04 -40.14
C GLY A 215 -31.91 29.72 -39.22
N PHE A 216 -31.89 29.30 -37.96
CA PHE A 216 -30.94 29.77 -36.95
C PHE A 216 -29.51 29.37 -37.31
N ASN A 217 -28.65 30.34 -37.64
CA ASN A 217 -27.27 30.09 -38.03
C ASN A 217 -26.35 30.03 -36.79
N PHE A 218 -26.10 28.81 -36.30
CA PHE A 218 -25.23 28.55 -35.15
C PHE A 218 -23.81 29.12 -35.31
N THR A 219 -23.33 29.27 -36.55
CA THR A 219 -21.99 29.78 -36.84
C THR A 219 -21.86 31.27 -36.54
N GLU A 220 -22.87 32.07 -36.90
CA GLU A 220 -22.89 33.52 -36.64
C GLU A 220 -23.04 33.82 -35.15
N LEU A 221 -23.90 33.08 -34.45
CA LEU A 221 -24.04 33.14 -33.00
C LEU A 221 -22.70 32.87 -32.30
N TRP A 222 -21.99 31.81 -32.73
CA TRP A 222 -20.69 31.47 -32.17
C TRP A 222 -19.68 32.60 -32.38
N TRP A 223 -19.62 33.18 -33.59
CA TRP A 223 -18.73 34.29 -33.90
C TRP A 223 -19.04 35.53 -33.05
N GLN A 224 -20.29 35.92 -32.89
CA GLN A 224 -20.68 37.12 -32.12
C GLN A 224 -20.40 36.96 -30.62
N ILE A 225 -20.74 35.80 -30.04
CA ILE A 225 -20.43 35.49 -28.64
C ILE A 225 -18.92 35.60 -28.36
N HIS A 226 -18.08 35.18 -29.29
CA HIS A 226 -16.62 35.21 -29.11
C HIS A 226 -15.98 36.55 -29.50
N LYS A 227 -16.63 37.36 -30.35
CA LYS A 227 -16.12 38.69 -30.75
C LYS A 227 -16.42 39.78 -29.71
N GLU A 228 -17.53 39.67 -28.98
CA GLU A 228 -17.87 40.58 -27.86
C GLU A 228 -17.17 40.21 -26.54
N ALA A 229 -16.65 38.99 -26.43
CA ALA A 229 -15.93 38.51 -25.24
C ALA A 229 -14.42 38.79 -25.25
N ALA A 230 -13.89 39.38 -26.33
CA ALA A 230 -12.49 39.79 -26.50
C ALA A 230 -12.31 41.28 -26.19
#